data_AF-A0A2E3QS98-F1
#
_entry.id   AF-A0A2E3QS98-F1
#
_cell.length_a   1.000
_cell.length_b   1.000
_cell.length_c   1.000
_cell.angle_alpha   90.00
_cell.angle_beta   90.00
_cell.angle_gamma   90.00
#
_symmetry.space_group_name_H-M   'P 1'
#
loop_
_entity.id
_entity.type
_entity.pdbx_description
1 polymer ?
#
loop_
_entity_poly.entity_id
_entity_poly.type
_entity_poly.pdbx_seq_one_letter_code
_entity_poly.pdbx_strand_id
1 'polypeptide(L)'
;MHKALFLFALLVWGCTDSIETTDISVPAAARADVFGMAPEGESPPDIGAMTDQQRRDFGDAMIRMRVDFEQAMATPGGWEDADSRLRPLLDDYPEIPAYQVQQTAGAIMLNTYLLTGEMDDAKADALGFYTDLLIESSSPNAPLLERALTALRGHWSDAEITEAATATIAAGERYVATKADCADCSATEALRRVQSTATADTRAVQVSASIARLQEML
;
A
#
# COMPACT_ATOMS: atom_id res chain seq x y z
N MET A 1 46.16 -58.84 25.26
CA MET A 1 45.81 -58.03 26.45
C MET A 1 45.44 -56.62 25.99
N HIS A 2 44.23 -56.21 26.32
CA HIS A 2 43.58 -54.88 26.32
C HIS A 2 44.27 -53.62 25.72
N LYS A 3 43.54 -53.04 24.74
CA LYS A 3 43.07 -51.63 24.56
C LYS A 3 44.06 -50.47 24.30
N ALA A 4 43.90 -49.85 23.12
CA ALA A 4 43.63 -48.42 22.88
C ALA A 4 43.37 -48.22 21.37
N LEU A 5 42.14 -48.33 20.86
CA LEU A 5 41.19 -47.23 20.59
C LEU A 5 41.82 -45.99 19.92
N PHE A 6 41.78 -45.94 18.58
CA PHE A 6 41.72 -44.70 17.80
C PHE A 6 40.72 -44.91 16.66
N LEU A 7 39.52 -44.36 16.85
CA LEU A 7 38.45 -44.28 15.85
C LEU A 7 38.62 -42.96 15.11
N PHE A 8 39.18 -43.01 13.91
CA PHE A 8 39.14 -41.93 12.93
C PHE A 8 37.87 -42.16 12.10
N ALA A 9 36.76 -41.52 12.50
CA ALA A 9 35.54 -41.51 11.71
C ALA A 9 35.65 -40.39 10.67
N LEU A 10 35.63 -40.79 9.40
CA LEU A 10 35.52 -39.92 8.24
C LEU A 10 34.27 -39.02 8.37
N LEU A 11 34.51 -37.70 8.41
CA LEU A 11 33.49 -36.68 8.26
C LEU A 11 32.96 -36.73 6.83
N VAL A 12 31.74 -37.27 6.70
CA VAL A 12 30.92 -37.20 5.50
C VAL A 12 30.43 -35.76 5.33
N TRP A 13 30.62 -35.26 4.12
CA TRP A 13 29.86 -34.23 3.42
C TRP A 13 28.67 -33.61 4.16
N GLY A 14 28.71 -32.28 4.24
CA GLY A 14 27.59 -31.44 4.60
C GLY A 14 28.01 -29.98 4.56
N CYS A 15 28.49 -29.50 3.41
CA CYS A 15 28.42 -28.07 3.10
C CYS A 15 26.94 -27.73 2.98
N THR A 16 26.28 -27.48 4.11
CA THR A 16 25.16 -26.56 4.11
C THR A 16 25.78 -25.20 3.84
N ASP A 17 25.87 -24.82 2.57
CA ASP A 17 25.77 -23.40 2.24
C ASP A 17 24.41 -22.98 2.80
N SER A 18 24.45 -22.51 4.03
CA SER A 18 23.45 -21.61 4.54
C SER A 18 23.37 -20.53 3.47
N ILE A 19 22.30 -20.54 2.68
CA ILE A 19 21.87 -19.33 2.00
C ILE A 19 21.68 -18.37 3.14
N GLU A 20 22.69 -17.54 3.34
CA GLU A 20 22.66 -16.39 4.20
C GLU A 20 21.50 -15.59 3.63
N THR A 21 20.34 -15.72 4.25
CA THR A 21 19.22 -14.82 4.05
C THR A 21 19.80 -13.49 4.46
N THR A 22 20.40 -12.78 3.50
CA THR A 22 20.74 -11.38 3.66
C THR A 22 19.47 -10.77 4.19
N ASP A 23 19.56 -10.31 5.43
CA ASP A 23 18.55 -9.55 6.13
C ASP A 23 18.45 -8.25 5.33
N ILE A 24 17.79 -8.32 4.17
CA ILE A 24 17.41 -7.16 3.39
C ILE A 24 16.43 -6.48 4.34
N SER A 25 16.96 -5.50 5.06
CA SER A 25 16.16 -4.64 5.92
C SER A 25 15.24 -3.88 4.98
N VAL A 26 14.08 -4.48 4.72
CA VAL A 26 12.99 -3.82 4.03
C VAL A 26 12.67 -2.60 4.88
N PRO A 27 12.75 -1.37 4.32
CA PRO A 27 12.45 -0.18 5.07
C PRO A 27 11.07 -0.34 5.71
N ALA A 28 10.91 0.07 6.97
CA ALA A 28 9.61 0.04 7.64
C ALA A 28 8.51 0.75 6.81
N ALA A 29 8.89 1.63 5.87
CA ALA A 29 8.05 2.28 4.86
C ALA A 29 7.34 1.32 3.88
N ALA A 30 7.84 0.09 3.67
CA ALA A 30 7.15 -0.93 2.86
C ALA A 30 5.95 -1.55 3.60
N ARG A 31 5.76 -1.26 4.91
CA ARG A 31 4.47 -1.42 5.57
C ARG A 31 3.58 -0.27 5.15
N ALA A 32 3.12 -0.30 3.90
CA ALA A 32 2.15 0.68 3.43
C ALA A 32 0.94 0.69 4.38
N ASP A 33 0.52 1.88 4.82
CA ASP A 33 -0.80 2.09 5.41
C ASP A 33 -1.83 1.89 4.29
N VAL A 34 -2.10 0.63 3.95
CA VAL A 34 -3.11 0.24 2.96
C VAL A 34 -4.45 0.22 3.68
N PHE A 35 -5.27 1.20 3.35
CA PHE A 35 -6.66 1.22 3.77
C PHE A 35 -7.47 0.53 2.68
N GLY A 36 -7.59 -0.81 2.76
CA GLY A 36 -8.27 -1.68 1.77
C GLY A 36 -9.79 -1.48 1.64
N MET A 37 -10.24 -0.22 1.58
CA MET A 37 -11.64 0.15 1.46
C MET A 37 -12.07 0.00 0.00
N ALA A 38 -13.20 -0.65 -0.22
CA ALA A 38 -13.75 -0.83 -1.56
C ALA A 38 -14.25 0.51 -2.15
N PRO A 39 -14.11 0.72 -3.47
CA PRO A 39 -14.76 1.82 -4.18
C PRO A 39 -16.28 1.84 -4.02
N GLU A 40 -16.90 2.97 -4.37
CA GLU A 40 -18.36 3.05 -4.35
C GLU A 40 -18.98 2.10 -5.38
N GLY A 41 -20.03 1.38 -4.98
CA GLY A 41 -20.66 0.37 -5.84
C GLY A 41 -19.94 -0.99 -5.84
N GLU A 42 -18.74 -1.07 -5.27
CA GLU A 42 -18.04 -2.32 -5.01
C GLU A 42 -18.21 -2.74 -3.54
N SER A 43 -18.11 -4.05 -3.28
CA SER A 43 -18.14 -4.60 -1.93
C SER A 43 -16.82 -5.28 -1.62
N PRO A 44 -16.31 -5.18 -0.38
CA PRO A 44 -15.18 -5.99 0.05
C PRO A 44 -15.48 -7.49 -0.18
N PRO A 45 -14.47 -8.31 -0.48
CA PRO A 45 -14.67 -9.74 -0.66
C PRO A 45 -15.32 -10.37 0.58
N ASP A 46 -16.48 -11.02 0.40
CA ASP A 46 -17.18 -11.72 1.46
C ASP A 46 -16.52 -13.09 1.71
N ILE A 47 -15.48 -13.07 2.54
CA ILE A 47 -14.73 -14.27 2.93
C ILE A 47 -15.64 -15.33 3.59
N GLY A 48 -16.73 -14.90 4.25
CA GLY A 48 -17.69 -15.78 4.91
C GLY A 48 -18.53 -16.59 3.91
N ALA A 49 -18.83 -15.99 2.76
CA ALA A 49 -19.55 -16.65 1.67
C ALA A 49 -18.66 -17.51 0.75
N MET A 50 -17.34 -17.36 0.81
CA MET A 50 -16.41 -18.18 0.03
C MET A 50 -16.40 -19.64 0.49
N THR A 51 -16.31 -20.55 -0.48
CA THR A 51 -15.95 -21.95 -0.21
C THR A 51 -14.54 -22.06 0.39
N ASP A 52 -14.24 -23.17 1.04
CA ASP A 52 -12.90 -23.42 1.59
C ASP A 52 -11.79 -23.31 0.55
N GLN A 53 -12.05 -23.71 -0.70
CA GLN A 53 -11.07 -23.60 -1.78
C GLN A 53 -10.86 -22.14 -2.18
N GLN A 54 -11.93 -21.40 -2.44
CA GLN A 54 -11.84 -19.97 -2.78
C GLN A 54 -11.14 -19.16 -1.69
N ARG A 55 -11.38 -19.49 -0.42
CA ARG A 55 -10.72 -18.83 0.71
C ARG A 55 -9.22 -19.12 0.74
N ARG A 56 -8.81 -20.35 0.42
CA ARG A 56 -7.39 -20.70 0.27
C ARG A 56 -6.77 -19.96 -0.91
N ASP A 57 -7.40 -20.00 -2.07
CA ASP A 57 -6.89 -19.34 -3.29
C ASP A 57 -6.73 -17.83 -3.08
N PHE A 58 -7.72 -17.18 -2.45
CA PHE A 58 -7.65 -15.76 -2.06
C PHE A 58 -6.48 -15.49 -1.08
N GLY A 59 -6.34 -16.33 -0.04
CA GLY A 59 -5.27 -16.19 0.94
C GLY A 59 -3.88 -16.37 0.33
N ASP A 60 -3.71 -17.39 -0.51
CA ASP A 60 -2.47 -17.69 -1.22
C ASP A 60 -2.12 -16.58 -2.22
N ALA A 61 -3.11 -16.04 -2.93
CA ALA A 61 -2.92 -14.90 -3.81
C ALA A 61 -2.47 -13.65 -3.06
N MET A 62 -3.07 -13.33 -1.90
CA MET A 62 -2.66 -12.19 -1.06
C MET A 62 -1.20 -12.33 -0.56
N ILE A 63 -0.80 -13.55 -0.19
CA ILE A 63 0.59 -13.83 0.21
C ILE A 63 1.52 -13.68 -0.99
N ARG A 64 1.16 -14.25 -2.15
CA ARG A 64 1.93 -14.16 -3.40
C ARG A 64 2.13 -12.70 -3.80
N MET A 65 1.06 -11.92 -3.86
CA MET A 65 1.09 -10.48 -4.16
C MET A 65 2.07 -9.73 -3.28
N ARG A 66 2.00 -9.97 -1.97
CA ARG A 66 2.89 -9.29 -1.03
C ARG A 66 4.36 -9.68 -1.26
N VAL A 67 4.66 -10.96 -1.47
CA VAL A 67 6.02 -11.43 -1.71
C VAL A 67 6.57 -10.86 -3.02
N ASP A 68 5.79 -10.89 -4.09
CA ASP A 68 6.20 -10.40 -5.41
C ASP A 68 6.40 -8.88 -5.38
N PHE A 69 5.54 -8.13 -4.68
CA PHE A 69 5.73 -6.70 -4.46
C PHE A 69 6.98 -6.42 -3.62
N GLU A 70 7.20 -7.14 -2.51
CA GLU A 70 8.41 -6.98 -1.69
C GLU A 70 9.68 -7.25 -2.51
N GLN A 71 9.67 -8.25 -3.40
CA GLN A 71 10.78 -8.54 -4.31
C GLN A 71 10.95 -7.47 -5.40
N ALA A 72 9.86 -6.94 -5.95
CA ALA A 72 9.90 -5.83 -6.91
C ALA A 72 10.50 -4.57 -6.27
N MET A 73 10.24 -4.34 -4.97
CA MET A 73 10.75 -3.20 -4.22
C MET A 73 12.18 -3.37 -3.69
N ALA A 74 12.67 -4.61 -3.55
CA ALA A 74 14.01 -4.88 -3.03
C ALA A 74 15.11 -4.74 -4.10
N THR A 75 15.10 -3.64 -4.86
CA THR A 75 15.99 -3.44 -6.01
C THR A 75 17.13 -2.47 -5.70
N PRO A 76 18.39 -2.82 -6.05
CA PRO A 76 19.53 -1.93 -5.88
C PRO A 76 19.54 -0.75 -6.87
N GLY A 77 18.83 -0.84 -7.99
CA GLY A 77 18.70 0.25 -8.97
C GLY A 77 17.69 1.34 -8.59
N GLY A 78 17.06 1.25 -7.41
CA GLY A 78 16.15 2.28 -6.92
C GLY A 78 14.78 2.24 -7.58
N TRP A 79 14.14 3.40 -7.68
CA TRP A 79 12.71 3.51 -7.98
C TRP A 79 12.35 3.08 -9.40
N GLU A 80 13.22 3.30 -10.38
CA GLU A 80 12.99 2.93 -11.79
C GLU A 80 12.93 1.41 -11.96
N ASP A 81 13.87 0.70 -11.32
CA ASP A 81 13.90 -0.75 -11.29
C ASP A 81 12.64 -1.30 -10.60
N ALA A 82 12.25 -0.69 -9.47
CA ALA A 82 11.04 -1.09 -8.76
C ALA A 82 9.78 -0.86 -9.60
N ASP A 83 9.67 0.29 -10.29
CA ASP A 83 8.56 0.61 -11.18
C ASP A 83 8.43 -0.40 -12.33
N SER A 84 9.55 -0.69 -13.00
CA SER A 84 9.57 -1.64 -14.14
C SER A 84 9.13 -3.06 -13.76
N ARG A 85 9.37 -3.46 -12.50
CA ARG A 85 9.01 -4.78 -11.98
C ARG A 85 7.61 -4.82 -11.38
N LEU A 86 7.14 -3.71 -10.81
CA LEU A 86 5.85 -3.67 -10.14
C LEU A 86 4.70 -3.50 -11.13
N ARG A 87 4.86 -2.69 -12.19
CA ARG A 87 3.78 -2.43 -13.16
C ARG A 87 3.16 -3.70 -13.76
N PRO A 88 3.92 -4.71 -14.21
CA PRO A 88 3.34 -5.93 -14.77
C PRO A 88 2.51 -6.72 -13.76
N LEU A 89 2.83 -6.61 -12.46
CA LEU A 89 2.18 -7.38 -11.40
C LEU A 89 0.77 -6.83 -11.06
N LEU A 90 0.38 -5.65 -11.55
CA LEU A 90 -0.91 -5.05 -11.22
C LEU A 90 -2.11 -5.90 -11.66
N ASP A 91 -1.94 -6.74 -12.68
CA ASP A 91 -2.99 -7.60 -13.24
C ASP A 91 -2.78 -9.11 -12.95
N ASP A 92 -1.74 -9.48 -12.19
CA ASP A 92 -1.32 -10.89 -11.99
C ASP A 92 -2.06 -11.62 -10.85
N TYR A 93 -3.05 -10.97 -10.23
CA TYR A 93 -3.81 -11.50 -9.09
C TYR A 93 -5.31 -11.48 -9.34
N PRO A 94 -5.84 -12.31 -10.26
CA PRO A 94 -7.26 -12.34 -10.60
C PRO A 94 -8.15 -12.78 -9.42
N GLU A 95 -7.59 -13.45 -8.41
CA GLU A 95 -8.31 -13.82 -7.19
C GLU A 95 -8.53 -12.64 -6.23
N ILE A 96 -7.79 -11.55 -6.40
CA ILE A 96 -7.85 -10.35 -5.55
C ILE A 96 -8.60 -9.26 -6.32
N PRO A 97 -9.51 -8.51 -5.67
CA PRO A 97 -10.10 -7.33 -6.30
C PRO A 97 -9.02 -6.34 -6.75
N ALA A 98 -9.09 -5.87 -7.99
CA ALA A 98 -8.08 -4.99 -8.59
C ALA A 98 -7.78 -3.77 -7.73
N TYR A 99 -8.81 -3.17 -7.11
CA TYR A 99 -8.65 -2.01 -6.23
C TYR A 99 -7.69 -2.29 -5.05
N GLN A 100 -7.64 -3.53 -4.52
CA GLN A 100 -6.73 -3.86 -3.40
C GLN A 100 -5.28 -3.97 -3.87
N VAL A 101 -5.07 -4.58 -5.04
CA VAL A 101 -3.75 -4.70 -5.68
C VAL A 101 -3.21 -3.29 -5.96
N GLN A 102 -4.05 -2.45 -6.57
CA GLN A 102 -3.74 -1.07 -6.89
C GLN A 102 -3.42 -0.26 -5.61
N GLN A 103 -4.34 -0.21 -4.64
CA GLN A 103 -4.11 0.53 -3.38
C GLN A 103 -2.80 0.13 -2.70
N THR A 104 -2.46 -1.17 -2.73
CA THR A 104 -1.21 -1.68 -2.16
C THR A 104 0.01 -1.22 -2.96
N ALA A 105 0.01 -1.42 -4.28
CA ALA A 105 1.13 -1.05 -5.15
C ALA A 105 1.42 0.46 -5.09
N GLY A 106 0.38 1.28 -5.26
CA GLY A 106 0.49 2.73 -5.18
C GLY A 106 1.02 3.19 -3.83
N ALA A 107 0.45 2.69 -2.73
CA ALA A 107 0.87 3.12 -1.40
C ALA A 107 2.33 2.75 -1.08
N ILE A 108 2.80 1.59 -1.55
CA ILE A 108 4.17 1.14 -1.36
C ILE A 108 5.15 2.00 -2.18
N MET A 109 4.88 2.22 -3.47
CA MET A 109 5.77 3.00 -4.35
C MET A 109 5.89 4.46 -3.91
N LEU A 110 4.76 5.09 -3.57
CA LEU A 110 4.74 6.47 -3.11
C LEU A 110 5.54 6.66 -1.81
N ASN A 111 5.29 5.81 -0.80
CA ASN A 111 5.96 5.95 0.50
C ASN A 111 7.44 5.58 0.48
N THR A 112 7.81 4.59 -0.33
CA THR A 112 9.17 4.04 -0.32
C THR A 112 10.11 4.88 -1.16
N TYR A 113 9.65 5.34 -2.34
CA TYR A 113 10.54 5.95 -3.32
C TYR A 113 10.09 7.34 -3.78
N LEU A 114 8.85 7.47 -4.23
CA LEU A 114 8.48 8.59 -5.10
C LEU A 114 8.25 9.91 -4.35
N LEU A 115 7.94 9.87 -3.06
CA LEU A 115 7.78 11.05 -2.20
C LEU A 115 9.05 11.46 -1.43
N THR A 116 10.22 10.93 -1.80
CA THR A 116 11.49 11.20 -1.12
C THR A 116 12.58 11.57 -2.12
N GLY A 117 13.58 12.34 -1.72
CA GLY A 117 14.67 12.76 -2.60
C GLY A 117 14.25 13.82 -3.64
N GLU A 118 15.15 14.10 -4.60
CA GLU A 118 14.91 15.09 -5.65
C GLU A 118 13.85 14.60 -6.66
N MET A 119 13.09 15.55 -7.22
CA MET A 119 12.05 15.32 -8.22
C MET A 119 12.58 15.71 -9.59
N ASP A 120 12.54 14.78 -10.53
CA ASP A 120 12.75 15.01 -11.96
C ASP A 120 11.49 14.60 -12.74
N ASP A 121 11.47 14.87 -14.05
CA ASP A 121 10.30 14.62 -14.88
C ASP A 121 9.91 13.14 -14.92
N ALA A 122 10.89 12.23 -14.99
CA ALA A 122 10.62 10.79 -15.04
C ALA A 122 9.99 10.27 -13.75
N LYS A 123 10.47 10.77 -12.60
CA LYS A 123 9.91 10.46 -11.30
C LYS A 123 8.57 11.11 -11.07
N ALA A 124 8.35 12.32 -11.60
CA ALA A 124 7.04 12.98 -11.59
C ALA A 124 6.01 12.17 -12.39
N ASP A 125 6.39 11.62 -13.55
CA ASP A 125 5.54 10.72 -14.34
C ASP A 125 5.17 9.45 -13.56
N ALA A 126 6.15 8.81 -12.90
CA ALA A 126 5.90 7.64 -12.07
C ALA A 126 5.04 7.98 -10.84
N LEU A 127 5.32 9.10 -10.17
CA LEU A 127 4.51 9.63 -9.07
C LEU A 127 3.06 9.84 -9.52
N GLY A 128 2.86 10.43 -10.70
CA GLY A 128 1.54 10.64 -11.30
C GLY A 128 0.80 9.32 -11.51
N PHE A 129 1.45 8.36 -12.16
CA PHE A 129 0.87 7.03 -12.41
C PHE A 129 0.38 6.33 -11.13
N TYR A 130 1.21 6.27 -10.08
CA TYR A 130 0.80 5.63 -8.83
C TYR A 130 -0.21 6.47 -8.03
N THR A 131 -0.26 7.79 -8.24
CA THR A 131 -1.27 8.67 -7.66
C THR A 131 -2.63 8.43 -8.30
N ASP A 132 -2.70 8.39 -9.64
CA ASP A 132 -3.92 8.05 -10.37
C ASP A 132 -4.47 6.70 -9.95
N LEU A 133 -3.60 5.70 -9.87
CA LEU A 133 -3.96 4.36 -9.46
C LEU A 133 -4.56 4.31 -8.04
N LEU A 134 -4.10 5.16 -7.11
CA LEU A 134 -4.73 5.30 -5.79
C LEU A 134 -6.07 6.05 -5.85
N ILE A 135 -6.23 7.02 -6.74
CA ILE A 135 -7.47 7.79 -6.92
C ILE A 135 -8.55 6.92 -7.55
N GLU A 136 -8.24 6.24 -8.65
CA GLU A 136 -9.14 5.35 -9.39
C GLU A 136 -9.61 4.19 -8.50
N SER A 137 -8.71 3.63 -7.69
CA SER A 137 -9.05 2.60 -6.70
C SER A 137 -9.77 3.13 -5.46
N SER A 138 -10.15 4.43 -5.42
CA SER A 138 -10.82 5.06 -4.28
C SER A 138 -10.08 4.89 -2.94
N SER A 139 -8.74 4.95 -2.96
CA SER A 139 -7.94 4.86 -1.74
C SER A 139 -8.36 5.94 -0.74
N PRO A 140 -8.70 5.59 0.51
CA PRO A 140 -9.05 6.59 1.51
C PRO A 140 -7.81 7.16 2.22
N ASN A 141 -6.60 6.87 1.72
CA ASN A 141 -5.36 7.40 2.27
C ASN A 141 -5.13 8.87 1.85
N ALA A 142 -6.06 9.74 2.26
CA ALA A 142 -5.97 11.18 2.00
C ALA A 142 -4.63 11.81 2.44
N PRO A 143 -3.99 11.42 3.57
CA PRO A 143 -2.68 11.96 3.93
C PRO A 143 -1.58 11.65 2.90
N LEU A 144 -1.61 10.45 2.30
CA LEU A 144 -0.64 10.08 1.26
C LEU A 144 -0.92 10.82 -0.04
N LEU A 145 -2.18 10.86 -0.46
CA LEU A 145 -2.61 11.54 -1.68
C LEU A 145 -2.39 13.06 -1.60
N GLU A 146 -2.63 13.69 -0.45
CA GLU A 146 -2.30 15.11 -0.22
C GLU A 146 -0.82 15.40 -0.49
N ARG A 147 0.08 14.56 0.04
CA ARG A 147 1.53 14.71 -0.19
C ARG A 147 1.88 14.51 -1.66
N ALA A 148 1.27 13.53 -2.32
CA ALA A 148 1.49 13.24 -3.73
C ALA A 148 1.03 14.38 -4.64
N LEU A 149 -0.21 14.85 -4.45
CA LEU A 149 -0.76 15.98 -5.21
C LEU A 149 0.03 17.26 -4.96
N THR A 150 0.52 17.49 -3.74
CA THR A 150 1.41 18.63 -3.46
C THR A 150 2.72 18.52 -4.26
N ALA A 151 3.31 17.32 -4.32
CA ALA A 151 4.55 17.07 -5.04
C ALA A 151 4.38 17.12 -6.57
N LEU A 152 3.18 16.85 -7.09
CA LEU A 152 2.84 16.94 -8.52
C LEU A 152 2.54 18.36 -9.00
N ARG A 153 2.43 19.36 -8.11
CA ARG A 153 2.24 20.76 -8.51
C ARG A 153 3.40 21.23 -9.38
N GLY A 154 3.07 21.78 -10.55
CA GLY A 154 4.05 22.20 -11.55
C GLY A 154 4.43 21.12 -12.56
N HIS A 155 4.02 19.87 -12.32
CA HIS A 155 4.11 18.76 -13.28
C HIS A 155 2.73 18.42 -13.86
N TRP A 156 1.70 18.41 -13.00
CA TRP A 156 0.30 18.35 -13.41
C TRP A 156 -0.28 19.75 -13.56
N SER A 157 -1.30 19.88 -14.40
CA SER A 157 -2.12 21.09 -14.51
C SER A 157 -2.96 21.32 -13.26
N ASP A 158 -3.33 22.58 -13.02
CA ASP A 158 -4.21 22.92 -11.89
C ASP A 158 -5.54 22.16 -11.96
N ALA A 159 -6.09 21.94 -13.17
CA ALA A 159 -7.32 21.19 -13.35
C ALA A 159 -7.19 19.72 -12.92
N GLU A 160 -6.09 19.05 -13.29
CA GLU A 160 -5.80 17.67 -12.86
C GLU A 160 -5.65 17.60 -11.34
N ILE A 161 -4.94 18.56 -10.73
CA ILE A 161 -4.79 18.63 -9.26
C ILE A 161 -6.15 18.84 -8.57
N THR A 162 -7.00 19.72 -9.08
CA THR A 162 -8.34 19.99 -8.53
C THR A 162 -9.25 18.76 -8.62
N GLU A 163 -9.25 18.07 -9.77
CA GLU A 163 -10.04 16.86 -9.98
C GLU A 163 -9.60 15.73 -9.03
N ALA A 164 -8.29 15.48 -8.98
CA ALA A 164 -7.68 14.48 -8.11
C ALA A 164 -7.92 14.77 -6.61
N ALA A 165 -7.78 16.03 -6.20
CA ALA A 165 -8.06 16.46 -4.82
C ALA A 165 -9.53 16.25 -4.46
N THR A 166 -10.45 16.57 -5.38
CA THR A 166 -11.89 16.36 -5.18
C THR A 166 -12.23 14.89 -5.00
N ALA A 167 -11.69 14.01 -5.84
CA ALA A 167 -11.88 12.56 -5.74
C ALA A 167 -11.29 12.01 -4.42
N THR A 168 -10.09 12.47 -4.05
CA THR A 168 -9.42 12.10 -2.78
C THR A 168 -10.25 12.52 -1.58
N ILE A 169 -10.80 13.74 -1.59
CA ILE A 169 -11.70 14.22 -0.53
C ILE A 169 -12.89 13.27 -0.42
N ALA A 170 -13.60 12.99 -1.51
CA ALA A 170 -14.78 12.12 -1.50
C ALA A 170 -14.49 10.71 -0.95
N ALA A 171 -13.35 10.10 -1.32
CA ALA A 171 -12.93 8.81 -0.75
C ALA A 171 -12.63 8.90 0.76
N GLY A 172 -11.93 9.95 1.18
CA GLY A 172 -11.62 10.19 2.58
C GLY A 172 -12.87 10.44 3.44
N GLU A 173 -13.84 11.21 2.95
CA GLU A 173 -15.10 11.49 3.67
C GLU A 173 -15.88 10.19 3.91
N ARG A 174 -15.98 9.33 2.90
CA ARG A 174 -16.62 8.00 3.03
C ARG A 174 -15.94 7.13 4.09
N TYR A 175 -14.60 7.16 4.14
CA TYR A 175 -13.85 6.43 5.17
C TYR A 175 -14.17 6.93 6.57
N VAL A 176 -14.13 8.26 6.78
CA VAL A 176 -14.41 8.85 8.11
C VAL A 176 -15.86 8.58 8.51
N ALA A 177 -16.82 8.72 7.58
CA ALA A 177 -18.23 8.37 7.78
C ALA A 177 -18.42 6.91 8.20
N THR A 178 -17.74 5.97 7.53
CA THR A 178 -17.76 4.53 7.88
C THR A 178 -17.19 4.28 9.28
N LYS A 179 -16.07 4.92 9.63
CA LYS A 179 -15.46 4.80 10.97
C LYS A 179 -16.29 5.45 12.07
N ALA A 180 -17.04 6.50 11.74
CA ALA A 180 -17.97 7.17 12.64
C ALA A 180 -19.32 6.44 12.80
N ASP A 181 -19.54 5.34 12.08
CA ASP A 181 -20.83 4.66 11.95
C ASP A 181 -21.96 5.64 11.59
N CYS A 182 -21.72 6.42 10.52
CA CYS A 182 -22.65 7.45 10.09
C CYS A 182 -22.58 7.65 8.57
N ALA A 183 -23.52 7.04 7.84
CA ALA A 183 -23.57 7.08 6.39
C ALA A 183 -23.80 8.49 5.81
N ASP A 184 -24.54 9.34 6.52
CA ASP A 184 -24.96 10.68 6.03
C ASP A 184 -24.22 11.84 6.70
N CYS A 185 -23.16 11.57 7.47
CA CYS A 185 -22.41 12.62 8.14
C CYS A 185 -21.51 13.35 7.15
N SER A 186 -21.46 14.68 7.25
CA SER A 186 -20.32 15.45 6.71
C SER A 186 -19.01 14.96 7.35
N ALA A 187 -17.88 15.14 6.67
CA ALA A 187 -16.55 14.79 7.20
C ALA A 187 -16.30 15.38 8.59
N THR A 188 -16.67 16.65 8.79
CA THR A 188 -16.54 17.36 10.06
C THR A 188 -17.40 16.76 11.16
N GLU A 189 -18.65 16.38 10.86
CA GLU A 189 -19.52 15.73 11.84
C GLU A 189 -19.02 14.33 12.18
N ALA A 190 -18.61 13.56 11.17
CA ALA A 190 -18.06 12.23 11.33
C ALA A 190 -16.77 12.27 12.17
N LEU A 191 -15.86 13.21 11.90
CA LEU A 191 -14.65 13.43 12.70
C LEU A 191 -14.99 13.73 14.15
N ARG A 192 -15.94 14.65 14.41
CA ARG A 192 -16.34 14.99 15.77
C ARG A 192 -16.84 13.76 16.53
N ARG A 193 -17.58 12.87 15.86
CA ARG A 193 -18.02 11.59 16.45
C ARG A 193 -16.84 10.68 16.75
N VAL A 194 -15.94 10.44 15.80
CA VAL A 194 -14.72 9.64 16.00
C VAL A 194 -13.92 10.14 17.21
N GLN A 195 -13.68 11.45 17.29
CA GLN A 195 -12.93 12.08 18.38
C GLN A 195 -13.63 12.04 19.74
N SER A 196 -14.96 11.98 19.75
CA SER A 196 -15.76 11.92 20.99
C SER A 196 -15.74 10.55 21.66
N THR A 197 -15.20 9.52 20.99
CA THR A 197 -15.08 8.18 21.56
C THR A 197 -13.80 8.04 22.40
N ALA A 198 -13.84 7.23 23.45
CA ALA A 198 -12.68 6.97 24.32
C ALA A 198 -11.51 6.26 23.60
N THR A 199 -11.73 5.80 22.36
CA THR A 199 -10.77 5.10 21.50
C THR A 199 -10.72 5.77 20.12
N ALA A 200 -10.50 7.08 20.09
CA ALA A 200 -10.47 7.84 18.84
C ALA A 200 -9.55 7.17 17.80
N ASP A 201 -10.10 6.88 16.63
CA ASP A 201 -9.34 6.32 15.50
C ASP A 201 -8.40 7.40 14.97
N THR A 202 -7.12 7.30 15.34
CA THR A 202 -6.08 8.27 14.96
C THR A 202 -5.94 8.40 13.44
N ARG A 203 -6.22 7.33 12.69
CA ARG A 203 -6.15 7.34 11.22
C ARG A 203 -7.32 8.14 10.64
N ALA A 204 -8.53 7.98 11.15
CA ALA A 204 -9.67 8.80 10.73
C ALA A 204 -9.46 10.29 11.06
N VAL A 205 -8.78 10.61 12.17
CA VAL A 205 -8.38 11.99 12.48
C VAL A 205 -7.38 12.53 11.45
N GLN A 206 -6.36 11.76 11.09
CA GLN A 206 -5.37 12.15 10.08
C GLN A 206 -6.00 12.34 8.69
N VAL A 207 -6.90 11.44 8.29
CA VAL A 207 -7.65 11.53 7.03
C VAL A 207 -8.45 12.84 7.01
N SER A 208 -9.23 13.12 8.05
CA SER A 208 -10.02 14.36 8.09
C SER A 208 -9.16 15.64 8.07
N ALA A 209 -8.00 15.64 8.71
CA ALA A 209 -7.08 16.78 8.66
C ALA A 209 -6.50 16.99 7.25
N SER A 210 -6.25 15.90 6.52
CA SER A 210 -5.71 15.96 5.15
C SER A 210 -6.79 16.39 4.15
N ILE A 211 -8.05 15.97 4.36
CA ILE A 211 -9.21 16.49 3.61
C ILE A 211 -9.29 18.02 3.71
N ALA A 212 -9.15 18.57 4.91
CA ALA A 212 -9.19 20.03 5.09
C ALA A 212 -8.07 20.74 4.31
N ARG A 213 -6.86 20.18 4.27
CA ARG A 213 -5.75 20.74 3.48
C ARG A 213 -5.94 20.59 1.97
N LEU A 214 -6.51 19.47 1.53
CA LEU A 214 -6.89 19.28 0.12
C LEU A 214 -7.96 20.29 -0.32
N GLN A 215 -8.90 20.66 0.54
CA GLN A 215 -9.89 21.70 0.25
C GLN A 215 -9.26 23.08 0.04
N GLU A 216 -8.11 23.36 0.66
CA GLU A 216 -7.34 24.60 0.41
C GLU A 216 -6.66 24.59 -0.97
N MET A 217 -6.61 23.44 -1.66
CA MET A 217 -6.06 23.29 -3.01
C MET A 217 -7.09 23.53 -4.13
N LEU A 218 -8.38 23.58 -3.80
CA LEU A 218 -9.49 23.81 -4.73
C LEU A 218 -9.81 25.31 -4.85
#